data_AF-H2YSB2-F1
#
_entry.id   AF-H2YSB2-F1
#
_cell.length_a   1.000
_cell.length_b   1.000
_cell.length_c   1.000
_cell.angle_alpha   90.00
_cell.angle_beta   90.00
_cell.angle_gamma   90.00
#
_symmetry.space_group_name_H-M   'P 1'
#
loop_
_entity.id
_entity.type
_entity.pdbx_description
1 polymer ?
#
loop_
_entity_poly.entity_id
_entity_poly.type
_entity_poly.pdbx_seq_one_letter_code
_entity_poly.pdbx_strand_id
1 'polypeptide(L)' 'MKTIAILCFIGFFVSVKSEAPECDEFVNETEATCGALPEEPVCATDGTDYRHPCAFCAEQYFVDSTLTYSKDGRC' A
#
# COMPACT_ATOMS: atom_id res chain seq x y z
N MET A 1 -10.75 11.49 8.81
CA MET A 1 -11.43 11.70 10.12
C MET A 1 -11.78 10.34 10.70
N LYS A 2 -10.87 9.79 11.51
CA LYS A 2 -11.14 9.06 12.76
C LYS A 2 -12.44 8.24 12.75
N THR A 3 -12.42 7.06 12.13
CA THR A 3 -13.51 6.10 12.27
C THR A 3 -13.55 5.63 13.72
N ILE A 4 -14.62 6.05 14.37
CA ILE A 4 -14.88 5.98 15.79
C ILE A 4 -14.83 4.54 16.28
N ALA A 5 -14.06 4.33 17.35
CA ALA A 5 -14.05 3.13 18.15
C ALA A 5 -15.46 2.84 18.69
N ILE A 6 -16.19 1.96 18.01
CA ILE A 6 -17.42 1.36 18.55
C ILE A 6 -16.98 0.08 19.29
N LEU A 7 -16.63 0.27 20.56
CA LEU A 7 -16.56 -0.80 21.55
C LEU A 7 -17.97 -1.32 21.78
N CYS A 8 -18.29 -2.55 21.35
CA CYS A 8 -19.27 -3.45 21.99
C CYS A 8 -19.51 -4.77 21.21
N PHE A 9 -19.12 -5.90 21.82
CA PHE A 9 -19.90 -7.14 21.94
C PHE A 9 -19.93 -8.32 20.94
N ILE A 10 -19.14 -8.42 19.87
CA ILE A 10 -19.13 -9.69 19.10
C ILE A 10 -17.74 -9.95 18.55
N GLY A 11 -17.25 -11.19 18.70
CA GLY A 11 -15.91 -11.67 18.37
C GLY A 11 -15.39 -11.15 17.03
N PHE A 12 -14.79 -9.96 17.09
CA PHE A 12 -14.45 -9.12 15.96
C PHE A 12 -13.12 -9.64 15.42
N PHE A 13 -13.17 -10.56 14.47
CA PHE A 13 -12.23 -10.46 13.36
C PHE A 13 -12.44 -9.05 12.82
N VAL A 14 -11.58 -8.11 13.23
CA VAL A 14 -11.43 -6.83 12.54
C VAL A 14 -11.05 -7.26 11.13
N SER A 15 -12.01 -7.33 10.21
CA SER A 15 -11.70 -7.39 8.80
C SER A 15 -11.08 -6.04 8.47
N VAL A 16 -9.77 -5.92 8.71
CA VAL A 16 -8.97 -4.86 8.14
C VAL A 16 -9.06 -5.11 6.65
N LYS A 17 -10.00 -4.41 6.00
CA LYS A 17 -10.02 -4.36 4.54
C LYS A 17 -8.76 -3.58 4.19
N SER A 18 -7.79 -4.25 3.58
CA SER A 18 -6.59 -3.60 3.08
C SER A 18 -7.04 -2.61 2.00
N GLU A 19 -7.01 -1.34 2.32
CA GLU A 19 -7.23 -0.25 1.38
C GLU A 19 -5.91 0.00 0.63
N ALA A 20 -6.00 0.41 -0.63
CA ALA A 20 -4.81 0.69 -1.44
C ALA A 20 -3.95 1.79 -0.76
N PRO A 21 -2.62 1.77 -0.95
CA PRO A 21 -1.76 2.78 -0.35
C PRO A 21 -2.07 4.18 -0.88
N GLU A 22 -2.03 5.19 -0.01
CA GLU A 22 -2.20 6.60 -0.39
C GLU A 22 -0.91 7.12 -1.05
N CYS A 23 -0.87 7.15 -2.38
CA CYS A 23 0.34 7.52 -3.13
C CYS A 23 0.71 9.02 -3.08
N ASP A 24 -0.19 9.88 -2.59
CA ASP A 24 0.07 11.31 -2.44
C ASP A 24 1.22 11.60 -1.46
N GLU A 25 1.52 10.68 -0.53
CA GLU A 25 2.62 10.84 0.44
C GLU A 25 4.00 10.63 -0.20
N PHE A 26 4.09 9.93 -1.33
CA PHE A 26 5.36 9.50 -1.93
C PHE A 26 5.79 10.31 -3.16
N VAL A 27 5.00 11.33 -3.57
CA VAL A 27 5.24 12.11 -4.81
C VAL A 27 6.57 12.88 -4.86
N ASN A 28 7.24 13.05 -3.72
CA ASN A 28 8.55 13.72 -3.62
C ASN A 28 9.69 12.76 -3.25
N GLU A 29 9.42 11.45 -3.15
CA GLU A 29 10.42 10.45 -2.82
C GLU A 29 11.16 9.98 -4.07
N THR A 30 12.41 9.55 -3.91
CA THR A 30 13.19 8.92 -4.99
C THR A 30 13.25 7.41 -4.76
N GLU A 31 13.51 6.61 -5.79
CA GLU A 31 13.79 5.17 -5.65
C GLU A 31 14.80 4.86 -4.54
N ALA A 32 15.81 5.71 -4.37
CA ALA A 32 16.81 5.58 -3.32
C ALA A 32 16.22 5.81 -1.91
N THR A 33 15.22 6.69 -1.78
CA THR A 33 14.49 6.95 -0.53
C THR A 33 13.55 5.78 -0.23
N CYS A 34 12.76 5.34 -1.22
CA CYS A 34 11.86 4.19 -1.08
C CYS A 34 12.61 2.92 -0.67
N GLY A 35 13.81 2.69 -1.20
CA GLY A 35 14.63 1.52 -0.89
C GLY A 35 15.18 1.46 0.55
N ALA A 36 15.22 2.61 1.24
CA ALA A 36 15.68 2.71 2.63
C ALA A 36 14.56 2.48 3.67
N LEU A 37 13.30 2.43 3.22
CA LEU A 37 12.14 2.18 4.08
C LEU A 37 12.11 0.71 4.55
N PRO A 38 11.46 0.42 5.70
CA PRO A 38 11.25 -0.95 6.15
C PRO A 38 10.47 -1.77 5.10
N GLU A 39 10.56 -3.10 5.16
CA GLU A 39 9.82 -3.92 4.19
C GLU A 39 8.34 -3.97 4.53
N GLU A 40 7.51 -3.47 3.61
CA GLU A 40 6.05 -3.53 3.65
C GLU A 40 5.58 -3.97 2.26
N PRO A 41 5.72 -5.26 1.92
CA PRO A 41 5.47 -5.70 0.55
C PRO A 41 4.03 -5.47 0.14
N VAL A 42 3.81 -5.11 -1.12
CA VAL A 42 2.49 -5.00 -1.76
C VAL A 42 2.50 -5.72 -3.10
N CYS A 43 1.36 -6.30 -3.44
CA CYS A 43 1.14 -6.97 -4.71
C CYS A 43 0.32 -6.08 -5.64
N ALA A 44 0.77 -5.92 -6.87
CA ALA A 44 0.01 -5.29 -7.94
C ALA A 44 -0.88 -6.31 -8.68
N THR A 45 -1.86 -5.82 -9.44
CA THR A 45 -2.80 -6.68 -10.19
C THR A 45 -2.15 -7.45 -11.34
N ASP A 46 -0.98 -7.02 -11.80
CA ASP A 46 -0.17 -7.70 -12.80
C ASP A 46 0.65 -8.88 -12.22
N GLY A 47 0.62 -9.06 -10.89
CA GLY A 47 1.39 -10.08 -10.18
C GLY A 47 2.80 -9.66 -9.81
N THR A 48 3.15 -8.38 -9.99
CA THR A 48 4.46 -7.83 -9.58
C THR A 48 4.47 -7.51 -8.09
N ASP A 49 5.54 -7.97 -7.42
CA ASP A 49 5.84 -7.66 -6.02
C ASP A 49 6.60 -6.33 -5.91
N TYR A 50 6.08 -5.42 -5.10
CA TYR A 50 6.81 -4.21 -4.68
C TYR A 50 7.19 -4.34 -3.21
N ARG A 51 8.43 -3.99 -2.88
CA ARG A 51 8.99 -4.16 -1.53
C ARG A 51 8.33 -3.26 -0.47
N HIS A 52 7.77 -2.14 -0.92
CA HIS A 52 7.17 -1.10 -0.09
C HIS A 52 6.12 -0.33 -0.93
N PRO A 53 5.06 0.24 -0.33
CA PRO A 53 4.11 1.09 -1.04
C PRO A 53 4.76 2.26 -1.79
N CYS A 54 5.82 2.82 -1.23
CA CYS A 54 6.61 3.89 -1.89
C CYS A 54 7.09 3.46 -3.28
N ALA A 55 7.65 2.25 -3.41
CA ALA A 55 8.13 1.73 -4.69
C ALA A 55 6.98 1.45 -5.67
N PHE A 56 5.85 0.93 -5.18
CA PHE A 56 4.64 0.75 -5.98
C PHE A 56 4.13 2.09 -6.52
N CYS A 57 4.02 3.11 -5.66
CA CYS A 57 3.54 4.43 -6.03
C CYS A 57 4.50 5.16 -6.98
N ALA A 58 5.82 5.00 -6.81
CA ALA A 58 6.81 5.55 -7.74
C ALA A 58 6.64 4.94 -9.15
N GLU A 59 6.51 3.63 -9.24
CA GLU A 59 6.26 2.96 -10.52
C GLU A 59 4.94 3.41 -11.13
N GLN A 60 3.87 3.45 -10.34
CA GLN A 60 2.55 3.89 -10.81
C GLN A 60 2.58 5.33 -11.35
N TYR A 61 3.29 6.23 -10.67
CA TYR A 61 3.27 7.65 -11.02
C TYR A 61 4.21 7.99 -12.18
N PHE A 62 5.40 7.38 -12.21
CA PHE A 62 6.47 7.75 -13.13
C PHE A 62 6.64 6.80 -14.32
N VAL A 63 6.18 5.55 -14.21
CA VAL A 63 6.40 4.51 -15.24
C VAL A 63 5.10 4.03 -15.85
N ASP A 64 4.16 3.54 -15.04
CA ASP A 64 2.89 2.98 -15.50
C ASP A 64 1.69 3.40 -14.63
N SER A 65 0.98 4.44 -15.06
CA SER A 65 -0.23 4.93 -14.39
C SER A 65 -1.43 4.00 -14.46
N THR A 66 -1.34 2.89 -15.20
CA THR A 66 -2.37 1.84 -15.25
C THR A 66 -2.13 0.74 -14.21
N LEU A 67 -0.97 0.74 -13.56
CA LEU A 67 -0.63 -0.17 -12.48
C LEU A 67 -1.67 -0.05 -11.36
N THR A 68 -2.24 -1.16 -10.91
CA THR A 68 -3.31 -1.17 -9.90
C THR A 68 -2.91 -2.02 -8.70
N TYR A 69 -3.27 -1.59 -7.50
CA TYR A 69 -3.02 -2.31 -6.26
C TYR A 69 -3.94 -3.55 -6.16
N SER A 70 -3.39 -4.68 -5.68
CA SER A 70 -4.12 -5.94 -5.50
C SER A 70 -4.32 -6.27 -4.02
N LYS A 71 -3.23 -6.40 -3.25
CA LYS A 71 -3.24 -6.76 -1.82
C LYS A 71 -1.96 -6.32 -1.11
N ASP A 72 -2.04 -6.28 0.22
CA ASP A 72 -0.86 -6.23 1.08
C ASP A 72 -0.14 -7.59 1.08
N GLY A 73 1.16 -7.54 1.31
CA GLY A 73 2.04 -8.70 1.19
C GLY A 73 2.52 -8.90 -0.24
N ARG A 74 3.38 -9.92 -0.40
CA ARG A 74 3.77 -10.41 -1.71
C ARG A 74 2.56 -11.03 -2.42
N CYS A 75 2.55 -10.99 -3.74
CA CYS A 75 1.77 -11.87 -4.59
C CYS A 75 2.03 -13.33 -4.15
#